data_AF-A0A6L6PPA2-F1
#
_entry.id   AF-A0A6L6PPA2-F1
#
_cell.length_a   1.000
_cell.length_b   1.000
_cell.length_c   1.000
_cell.angle_alpha   90.00
_cell.angle_beta   90.00
_cell.angle_gamma   90.00
#
_symmetry.space_group_name_H-M   'P 1'
#
loop_
_entity.id
_entity.type
_entity.pdbx_description
1 polymer ?
#
loop_
_entity_poly.entity_id
_entity_poly.type
_entity_poly.pdbx_seq_one_letter_code
_entity_poly.pdbx_strand_id
1 'polypeptide(L)'
;MSYVYSKVDKLEGSAKVGTHQCAVLIQHYTDAGPTSGWRQGEAVLGNQMIRKGTAIATFKHGRYPNQKHGNHAAFFLRQAINGIYVMDQWNDKKKPRISERFLESQGTNKDGSFKNPSNNADAFFVIEH
;
A
#
# COMPACT_ATOMS: atom_id res chain seq x y z
N MET A 1 -12.06 -10.62 2.46
CA MET A 1 -11.52 -10.62 3.85
C MET A 1 -10.15 -9.96 3.77
N SER A 2 -9.92 -8.95 4.61
CA SER A 2 -8.71 -8.13 4.56
C SER A 2 -7.59 -8.68 5.43
N TYR A 3 -6.34 -8.42 5.04
CA TYR A 3 -5.15 -8.78 5.81
C TYR A 3 -4.77 -7.63 6.74
N VAL A 4 -4.56 -7.91 8.02
CA VAL A 4 -4.25 -6.89 9.03
C VAL A 4 -3.05 -7.33 9.87
N TYR A 5 -2.00 -6.52 9.88
CA TYR A 5 -0.86 -6.70 10.77
C TYR A 5 -0.95 -5.76 11.98
N SER A 6 -1.31 -6.32 13.14
CA SER A 6 -1.61 -5.54 14.37
C SER A 6 -0.41 -4.80 14.97
N LYS A 7 0.82 -5.18 14.61
CA LYS A 7 2.07 -4.58 15.14
C LYS A 7 2.75 -3.64 14.14
N VAL A 8 2.00 -3.06 13.20
CA VAL A 8 2.54 -2.20 12.13
C VAL A 8 3.41 -1.05 12.65
N ASP A 9 3.08 -0.46 13.80
CA ASP A 9 3.85 0.65 14.40
C ASP A 9 5.27 0.23 14.81
N LYS A 10 5.50 -1.07 15.08
CA LYS A 10 6.84 -1.59 15.42
C LYS A 10 7.77 -1.69 14.20
N LEU A 11 7.25 -1.49 13.00
CA LEU A 11 8.04 -1.52 11.76
C LEU A 11 8.76 -0.19 11.50
N GLU A 12 8.36 0.90 12.17
CA GLU A 12 9.02 2.19 12.00
C GLU A 12 10.51 2.09 12.34
N GLY A 13 11.37 2.45 11.39
CA GLY A 13 12.82 2.40 11.56
C GLY A 13 13.44 0.99 11.53
N SER A 14 12.66 -0.07 11.32
CA SER A 14 13.22 -1.43 11.22
C SER A 14 13.95 -1.64 9.88
N ALA A 15 14.80 -2.68 9.83
CA ALA A 15 15.44 -3.07 8.57
C ALA A 15 14.39 -3.47 7.52
N LYS A 16 14.69 -3.24 6.24
CA LYS A 16 13.87 -3.72 5.13
C LYS A 16 13.88 -5.25 5.08
N VAL A 17 12.79 -5.84 4.64
CA VAL A 17 12.60 -7.29 4.58
C VAL A 17 12.69 -7.83 3.14
N GLY A 18 13.15 -9.07 3.03
CA GLY A 18 13.28 -9.81 1.77
C GLY A 18 14.06 -9.05 0.69
N THR A 19 13.52 -8.95 -0.53
CA THR A 19 14.17 -8.25 -1.65
C THR A 19 14.00 -6.72 -1.61
N HIS A 20 13.54 -6.18 -0.47
CA HIS A 20 13.26 -4.76 -0.26
C HIS A 20 12.13 -4.18 -1.11
N GLN A 21 11.43 -4.99 -1.89
CA GLN A 21 10.26 -4.57 -2.65
C GLN A 21 9.07 -4.29 -1.72
N CYS A 22 8.16 -3.43 -2.18
CA CYS A 22 7.00 -3.01 -1.39
C CYS A 22 6.02 -4.16 -1.13
N ALA A 23 5.71 -4.97 -2.15
CA ALA A 23 4.85 -6.14 -2.00
C ALA A 23 5.41 -7.18 -1.02
N VAL A 24 6.73 -7.34 -0.98
CA VAL A 24 7.40 -8.30 -0.08
C VAL A 24 7.18 -7.95 1.39
N LEU A 25 6.99 -6.68 1.72
CA LEU A 25 6.62 -6.28 3.08
C LEU A 25 5.30 -6.92 3.51
N ILE A 26 4.29 -6.86 2.64
CA ILE A 26 2.96 -7.41 2.92
C ILE A 26 3.04 -8.93 3.02
N GLN A 27 3.73 -9.58 2.08
CA GLN A 27 3.91 -11.02 2.05
C GLN A 27 4.68 -11.55 3.26
N HIS A 28 5.58 -10.75 3.83
CA HIS A 28 6.38 -11.16 4.98
C HIS A 28 5.59 -11.10 6.30
N TYR A 29 4.68 -10.14 6.44
CA TYR A 29 3.95 -9.89 7.69
C TYR A 29 2.48 -10.33 7.67
N THR A 30 2.01 -10.92 6.55
CA THR A 30 0.63 -11.40 6.39
C THR A 30 0.57 -12.64 5.51
N ASP A 31 -0.54 -13.37 5.57
CA ASP A 31 -0.82 -14.54 4.73
C ASP A 31 -1.41 -14.17 3.35
N ALA A 32 -1.16 -12.95 2.85
CA ALA A 32 -1.69 -12.49 1.57
C ALA A 32 -1.10 -13.22 0.35
N GLY A 33 -0.07 -14.06 0.52
CA GLY A 33 0.48 -14.88 -0.55
C GLY A 33 1.00 -14.08 -1.78
N PRO A 34 1.09 -14.71 -2.97
CA PRO A 34 1.65 -14.07 -4.15
C PRO A 34 0.74 -12.96 -4.69
N THR A 35 1.33 -11.87 -5.21
CA THR A 35 0.60 -10.71 -5.76
C THR A 35 -0.33 -11.05 -6.93
N SER A 36 -0.11 -12.18 -7.61
CA SER A 36 -0.99 -12.69 -8.65
C SER A 36 -2.38 -13.07 -8.12
N GLY A 37 -2.48 -13.42 -6.84
CA GLY A 37 -3.73 -13.75 -6.16
C GLY A 37 -4.50 -12.53 -5.66
N TRP A 38 -3.84 -11.38 -5.51
CA TRP A 38 -4.44 -10.19 -4.91
C TRP A 38 -5.57 -9.62 -5.75
N ARG A 39 -6.68 -9.32 -5.08
CA ARG A 39 -7.88 -8.66 -5.61
C ARG A 39 -8.08 -7.30 -4.95
N GLN A 40 -8.63 -6.39 -5.74
CA GLN A 40 -9.01 -5.06 -5.31
C GLN A 40 -10.26 -5.16 -4.42
N GLY A 41 -10.12 -4.79 -3.16
CA GLY A 41 -11.24 -4.59 -2.23
C GLY A 41 -11.71 -3.14 -2.19
N GLU A 42 -12.17 -2.72 -1.02
CA GLU A 42 -12.67 -1.37 -0.78
C GLU A 42 -11.59 -0.28 -0.97
N ALA A 43 -12.03 0.90 -1.42
CA ALA A 43 -11.17 2.08 -1.50
C ALA A 43 -10.69 2.50 -0.10
N VAL A 44 -9.41 2.89 -0.01
CA VAL A 44 -8.81 3.24 1.28
C VAL A 44 -9.14 4.67 1.68
N LEU A 45 -8.90 5.63 0.78
CA LEU A 45 -9.12 7.05 1.07
C LEU A 45 -10.60 7.31 1.38
N GLY A 46 -10.87 7.99 2.50
CA GLY A 46 -12.24 8.30 2.94
C GLY A 46 -12.97 7.18 3.68
N ASN A 47 -12.45 5.95 3.65
CA ASN A 47 -13.04 4.84 4.40
C ASN A 47 -12.57 4.86 5.87
N GLN A 48 -13.48 5.23 6.77
CA GLN A 48 -13.21 5.34 8.21
C GLN A 48 -13.19 4.00 8.94
N MET A 49 -13.64 2.91 8.29
CA MET A 49 -13.74 1.58 8.89
C MET A 49 -12.44 0.77 8.78
N ILE A 50 -11.47 1.25 7.99
CA ILE A 50 -10.21 0.55 7.77
C ILE A 50 -9.35 0.60 9.03
N ARG A 51 -8.96 -0.59 9.49
CA ARG A 51 -8.12 -0.74 10.67
C ARG A 51 -6.67 -0.40 10.35
N LYS A 52 -5.99 0.22 11.29
CA LYS A 52 -4.54 0.36 11.27
C LYS A 52 -3.87 -1.01 11.07
N GLY A 53 -2.87 -1.06 10.19
CA GLY A 53 -2.19 -2.29 9.80
C GLY A 53 -2.87 -3.06 8.66
N THR A 54 -3.97 -2.57 8.10
CA THR A 54 -4.60 -3.21 6.93
C THR A 54 -3.66 -3.16 5.72
N ALA A 55 -3.48 -4.29 5.05
CA ALA A 55 -2.70 -4.39 3.83
C ALA A 55 -3.45 -3.75 2.66
N ILE A 56 -2.79 -2.82 1.99
CA ILE A 56 -3.34 -2.02 0.89
C ILE A 56 -2.37 -2.00 -0.28
N ALA A 57 -2.90 -1.87 -1.49
CA ALA A 57 -2.09 -1.77 -2.69
C ALA A 57 -2.77 -0.94 -3.77
N THR A 58 -1.98 -0.57 -4.77
CA THR A 58 -2.48 -0.03 -6.03
C THR A 58 -3.04 -1.13 -6.91
N PHE A 59 -4.19 -0.89 -7.53
CA PHE A 59 -4.81 -1.85 -8.45
C PHE A 59 -5.10 -1.21 -9.80
N LYS A 60 -5.08 -2.04 -10.85
CA LYS A 60 -5.54 -1.68 -12.19
C LYS A 60 -6.47 -2.79 -12.69
N HIS A 61 -7.70 -2.43 -13.06
CA HIS A 61 -8.75 -3.39 -13.45
C HIS A 61 -8.94 -4.53 -12.42
N GLY A 62 -8.96 -4.19 -11.12
CA GLY A 62 -9.19 -5.16 -10.05
C GLY A 62 -8.00 -6.05 -9.69
N ARG A 63 -6.82 -5.87 -10.31
CA ARG A 63 -5.61 -6.69 -10.09
C ARG A 63 -4.40 -5.85 -9.77
N TYR A 64 -3.48 -6.42 -9.00
CA TYR A 64 -2.17 -5.83 -8.81
C TYR A 64 -1.40 -5.87 -10.14
N PRO A 65 -0.95 -4.73 -10.70
CA PRO A 65 -0.50 -4.68 -12.08
C PRO A 65 0.93 -5.22 -12.28
N ASN A 66 1.67 -5.48 -11.19
CA ASN A 66 3.01 -6.08 -11.18
C ASN A 66 4.00 -5.44 -12.18
N GLN A 67 3.94 -4.12 -12.32
CA GLN A 67 4.83 -3.37 -13.21
C GLN A 67 6.18 -3.12 -12.53
N LYS A 68 7.18 -2.72 -13.33
CA LYS A 68 8.50 -2.32 -12.80
C LYS A 68 8.40 -1.06 -11.93
N HIS A 69 7.46 -0.17 -12.24
CA HIS A 69 7.25 1.12 -11.57
C HIS A 69 5.77 1.47 -11.54
N GLY A 70 5.38 2.38 -10.64
CA GLY A 70 4.03 2.94 -10.60
C GLY A 70 3.02 2.15 -9.76
N ASN A 71 3.28 0.87 -9.44
CA ASN A 71 2.53 0.13 -8.44
C ASN A 71 3.21 0.13 -7.07
N HIS A 72 2.40 0.04 -6.03
CA HIS A 72 2.88 0.01 -4.66
C HIS A 72 1.98 -0.79 -3.74
N ALA A 73 2.55 -1.28 -2.64
CA ALA A 73 1.84 -1.97 -1.58
C ALA A 73 2.39 -1.50 -0.22
N ALA A 74 1.51 -1.35 0.75
CA ALA A 74 1.84 -0.78 2.06
C ALA A 74 0.85 -1.25 3.13
N PHE A 75 1.16 -0.98 4.40
CA PHE A 75 0.18 -1.07 5.46
C PHE A 75 -0.44 0.30 5.72
N PHE A 76 -1.76 0.36 5.78
CA PHE A 76 -2.49 1.57 6.17
C PHE A 76 -2.21 1.92 7.64
N LEU A 77 -1.95 3.20 7.94
CA LEU A 77 -1.77 3.67 9.32
C LEU A 77 -2.96 4.49 9.80
N ARG A 78 -3.36 5.51 9.04
CA ARG A 78 -4.46 6.43 9.38
C ARG A 78 -4.89 7.27 8.17
N GLN A 79 -6.14 7.73 8.21
CA GLN A 79 -6.61 8.82 7.34
C GLN A 79 -5.92 10.14 7.75
N ALA A 80 -5.82 11.05 6.81
CA ALA A 80 -5.38 12.43 7.03
C ALA A 80 -6.15 13.38 6.11
N ILE A 81 -6.02 14.68 6.36
CA ILE A 81 -6.59 15.69 5.47
C ILE A 81 -5.91 15.52 4.09
N ASN A 82 -6.72 15.33 3.05
CA ASN A 82 -6.27 15.13 1.67
C ASN A 82 -5.32 13.95 1.45
N GLY A 83 -5.40 12.89 2.25
CA GLY A 83 -4.52 11.74 2.05
C GLY A 83 -4.56 10.68 3.13
N ILE A 84 -3.56 9.80 3.10
CA ILE A 84 -3.39 8.72 4.07
C ILE A 84 -1.93 8.60 4.49
N TYR A 85 -1.70 8.12 5.71
CA TYR A 85 -0.37 7.67 6.13
C TYR A 85 -0.25 6.17 5.97
N VAL A 86 0.91 5.73 5.49
CA VAL A 86 1.20 4.33 5.24
C VAL A 86 2.57 3.95 5.76
N MET A 87 2.73 2.68 6.16
CA MET A 87 4.00 2.07 6.51
C MET A 87 4.47 1.22 5.34
N ASP A 88 5.66 1.52 4.81
CA ASP A 88 6.16 0.83 3.63
C ASP A 88 7.69 0.72 3.54
N GLN A 89 8.11 0.00 2.51
CA GLN A 89 9.49 -0.04 2.02
C GLN A 89 9.47 -0.07 0.50
N TRP A 90 10.58 0.32 -0.12
CA TRP A 90 10.88 -0.02 -1.51
C TRP A 90 12.40 -0.08 -1.73
N ASN A 91 12.81 -0.60 -2.87
CA ASN A 91 14.21 -0.74 -3.22
C ASN A 91 14.80 0.59 -3.72
N ASP A 92 15.09 1.48 -2.79
CA ASP A 92 15.80 2.74 -3.05
C ASP A 92 16.76 3.04 -1.88
N LYS A 93 17.90 3.66 -2.19
CA LYS A 93 18.88 4.13 -1.20
C LYS A 93 18.31 5.23 -0.32
N LYS A 94 17.38 6.05 -0.83
CA LYS A 94 16.68 7.11 -0.09
C LYS A 94 15.66 6.56 0.92
N LYS A 95 15.27 5.28 0.79
CA LYS A 95 14.41 4.56 1.74
C LYS A 95 15.21 3.42 2.38
N PRO A 96 16.14 3.73 3.31
CA PRO A 96 17.04 2.73 3.89
C PRO A 96 16.34 1.75 4.85
N ARG A 97 15.22 2.17 5.45
CA ARG A 97 14.46 1.43 6.46
C ARG A 97 12.98 1.39 6.10
N ILE A 98 12.25 0.46 6.73
CA ILE A 98 10.79 0.55 6.77
C ILE A 98 10.46 1.84 7.53
N SER A 99 9.56 2.65 6.98
CA SER A 99 9.12 3.89 7.64
C SER A 99 7.78 4.36 7.12
N GLU A 100 7.11 5.17 7.93
CA GLU A 100 5.92 5.90 7.60
C GLU A 100 6.19 6.92 6.48
N ARG A 101 5.18 7.14 5.63
CA ARG A 101 5.08 8.32 4.78
C ARG A 101 3.64 8.74 4.56
N PHE A 102 3.47 10.02 4.21
CA PHE A 102 2.19 10.57 3.76
C PHE A 102 2.02 10.35 2.26
N LEU A 103 0.82 9.95 1.86
CA LEU A 103 0.35 9.88 0.49
C LEU A 103 -0.75 10.91 0.29
N GLU A 104 -0.52 11.86 -0.60
CA GLU A 104 -1.51 12.88 -0.96
C GLU A 104 -2.55 12.31 -1.94
N SER A 105 -3.79 12.75 -1.83
CA SER A 105 -4.84 12.55 -2.82
C SER A 105 -4.56 13.43 -4.04
N GLN A 106 -4.37 12.81 -5.20
CA GLN A 106 -4.05 13.50 -6.46
C GLN A 106 -5.15 13.33 -7.51
N GLY A 107 -6.14 12.46 -7.24
CA GLY A 107 -7.23 12.13 -8.14
C GLY A 107 -6.79 11.38 -9.40
N THR A 108 -7.62 11.44 -10.44
CA THR A 108 -7.42 10.72 -11.71
C THR A 108 -7.11 11.65 -12.87
N ASN A 109 -6.55 11.08 -13.92
CA ASN A 109 -6.46 11.66 -15.26
C ASN A 109 -7.83 11.61 -15.95
N LYS A 110 -7.94 12.32 -17.09
CA LYS A 110 -9.18 12.35 -17.90
C LYS A 110 -9.60 10.98 -18.41
N ASP A 111 -8.66 10.06 -18.57
CA ASP A 111 -8.89 8.68 -19.03
C ASP A 111 -9.27 7.72 -17.87
N GLY A 112 -9.44 8.23 -16.66
CA GLY A 112 -9.78 7.45 -15.46
C GLY A 112 -8.58 6.76 -14.80
N SER A 113 -7.36 6.86 -15.35
CA SER A 113 -6.17 6.34 -14.69
C SER A 113 -5.76 7.21 -13.49
N PHE A 114 -5.22 6.60 -12.43
CA PHE A 114 -4.72 7.38 -11.30
C PHE A 114 -3.45 8.14 -11.67
N LYS A 115 -3.35 9.41 -11.26
CA LYS A 115 -2.09 10.15 -11.33
C LYS A 115 -1.09 9.52 -10.38
N ASN A 116 0.17 9.36 -10.80
CA ASN A 116 1.28 8.87 -9.98
C ASN A 116 0.87 7.78 -8.95
N PRO A 117 0.36 6.61 -9.38
CA PRO A 117 -0.42 5.74 -8.50
C PRO A 117 0.32 5.28 -7.24
N SER A 118 1.63 5.07 -7.31
CA SER A 118 2.46 4.69 -6.14
C SER A 118 2.55 5.76 -5.05
N ASN A 119 2.20 7.01 -5.36
CA ASN A 119 2.26 8.16 -4.46
C ASN A 119 0.90 8.87 -4.30
N ASN A 120 -0.18 8.26 -4.80
CA ASN A 120 -1.50 8.84 -4.83
C ASN A 120 -2.44 8.03 -3.93
N ALA A 121 -2.95 8.65 -2.87
CA ALA A 121 -3.86 8.00 -1.92
C ALA A 121 -5.11 7.43 -2.60
N ASP A 122 -5.62 8.07 -3.65
CA ASP A 122 -6.79 7.62 -4.40
C ASP A 122 -6.59 6.27 -5.08
N ALA A 123 -5.33 5.90 -5.35
CA ALA A 123 -5.00 4.66 -6.05
C ALA A 123 -4.96 3.44 -5.12
N PHE A 124 -5.09 3.60 -3.80
CA PHE A 124 -4.95 2.51 -2.84
C PHE A 124 -6.29 1.89 -2.47
N PHE A 125 -6.32 0.56 -2.55
CA PHE A 125 -7.45 -0.28 -2.16
C PHE A 125 -6.97 -1.35 -1.19
N VAL A 126 -7.89 -1.86 -0.38
CA VAL A 126 -7.64 -3.01 0.50
C VAL A 126 -7.27 -4.24 -0.35
N ILE A 127 -6.25 -4.98 0.08
CA ILE A 127 -5.89 -6.26 -0.54
C ILE A 127 -6.85 -7.34 -0.04
N GLU A 128 -7.50 -8.02 -0.99
CA GLU A 128 -8.36 -9.18 -0.75
C GLU A 128 -7.95 -10.35 -1.67
N HIS A 129 -8.66 -11.48 -1.57
CA HIS A 129 -8.52 -12.68 -2.40
C HIS A 129 -9.83 -13.00 -3.11
#